data_AF-A0A9D5LFE2-F1
#
_entry.id   AF-A0A9D5LFE2-F1
#
_cell.length_a   1.000
_cell.length_b   1.000
_cell.length_c   1.000
_cell.angle_alpha   90.00
_cell.angle_beta   90.00
_cell.angle_gamma   90.00
#
_symmetry.space_group_name_H-M   'P 1'
#
loop_
_entity.id
_entity.type
_entity.pdbx_description
1 polymer ?
#
loop_
_entity_poly.entity_id
_entity_poly.type
_entity_poly.pdbx_seq_one_letter_code
_entity_poly.pdbx_strand_id
1 'polypeptide(L)'
;MLYRHLTRVDRRLRLLLEALDASDTTLRFPTTTDRRINSTLNRIAESLADLRLRVIETEKYYESITSAIATGVLVVTHGGHVLIANPAALRLLGRSALTRVSSLRDSWPELADLLDPFPAHNIDTTVRELAVKTTSFVTHDGSPRLIVTLDDISLQLTDESVRSWTDMTRVLSHEIMNGLAPVISIADTLRLRHTASASSPDDYMTRGLDAILESTRSLNRFVTDYRSLSSLPAPSPDSLPPAATHRPCHPPRR
;
A
#
# COMPACT_ATOMS: atom_id res chain seq x y z
N MET A 1 61.72 -20.77 -28.18
CA MET A 1 60.56 -21.60 -27.79
C MET A 1 59.61 -20.91 -26.81
N LEU A 2 60.09 -20.10 -25.85
CA LEU A 2 59.25 -19.39 -24.87
C LEU A 2 58.16 -18.49 -25.49
N TYR A 3 58.53 -17.74 -26.53
CA TYR A 3 57.60 -16.81 -27.22
C TYR A 3 56.38 -17.54 -27.79
N ARG A 4 56.59 -18.66 -28.51
CA ARG A 4 55.49 -19.47 -29.06
C ARG A 4 54.59 -20.08 -27.98
N HIS A 5 55.14 -20.39 -26.80
CA HIS A 5 54.36 -20.90 -25.68
C HIS A 5 53.48 -19.81 -25.07
N LEU A 6 54.03 -18.60 -24.84
CA LEU A 6 53.29 -17.44 -24.36
C LEU A 6 52.15 -17.04 -25.31
N THR A 7 52.39 -17.00 -26.63
CA THR A 7 51.34 -16.68 -27.61
C THR A 7 50.21 -17.72 -27.63
N ARG A 8 50.53 -18.99 -27.32
CA ARG A 8 49.53 -20.08 -27.30
C ARG A 8 48.64 -20.01 -26.06
N VAL A 9 49.21 -19.64 -24.92
CA VAL A 9 48.46 -19.43 -23.67
C VAL A 9 47.54 -18.22 -23.78
N ASP A 10 48.06 -17.11 -24.32
CA ASP A 10 47.27 -15.89 -24.54
C ASP A 10 46.06 -16.14 -25.46
N ARG A 11 46.25 -16.86 -26.58
CA ARG A 11 45.14 -17.25 -27.46
C ARG A 11 44.10 -18.12 -26.75
N ARG A 12 44.51 -19.03 -25.86
CA ARG A 12 43.59 -19.89 -25.11
C ARG A 12 42.80 -19.11 -24.05
N LEU A 13 43.44 -18.15 -23.38
CA LEU A 13 42.76 -17.25 -22.45
C LEU A 13 41.72 -16.40 -23.17
N ARG A 14 42.05 -15.84 -24.34
CA ARG A 14 41.07 -15.10 -25.16
C ARG A 14 39.90 -15.98 -25.56
N LEU A 15 40.15 -17.22 -26.00
CA LEU A 15 39.08 -18.16 -26.34
C LEU A 15 38.18 -18.50 -25.14
N LEU A 16 38.75 -18.63 -23.95
CA LEU A 16 37.95 -18.83 -22.73
C LEU A 16 37.10 -17.60 -22.41
N LEU A 17 37.65 -16.38 -22.54
CA LEU A 17 36.92 -15.14 -22.33
C LEU A 17 35.81 -14.94 -23.37
N GLU A 18 36.10 -15.19 -24.65
CA GLU A 18 35.10 -15.14 -25.73
C GLU A 18 33.99 -16.16 -25.52
N ALA A 19 34.31 -17.38 -25.08
CA ALA A 19 33.31 -18.39 -24.75
C ALA A 19 32.45 -17.99 -23.54
N LEU A 20 33.06 -17.35 -22.53
CA LEU A 20 32.33 -16.82 -21.37
C LEU A 20 31.37 -15.69 -21.76
N ASP A 21 31.83 -14.75 -22.60
CA ASP A 21 30.99 -13.67 -23.12
C ASP A 21 29.86 -14.22 -24.00
N ALA A 22 30.16 -15.23 -24.84
CA ALA A 22 29.18 -15.91 -25.67
C ALA A 22 28.27 -16.88 -24.90
N SER A 23 28.43 -17.00 -23.57
CA SER A 23 27.68 -17.92 -22.72
C SER A 23 27.82 -19.41 -23.10
N ASP A 24 28.88 -19.78 -23.82
CA ASP A 24 29.19 -21.16 -24.18
C ASP A 24 30.10 -21.79 -23.12
N THR A 25 29.50 -22.57 -22.21
CA THR A 25 30.21 -23.27 -21.13
C THR A 25 30.73 -24.66 -21.54
N THR A 26 30.56 -25.05 -22.80
CA THR A 26 31.00 -26.37 -23.29
C THR A 26 32.49 -26.42 -23.62
N LEU A 27 33.16 -25.27 -23.61
CA LEU A 27 34.57 -25.15 -23.95
C LEU A 27 35.45 -25.94 -22.97
N ARG A 28 36.13 -26.97 -23.48
CA ARG A 28 37.13 -27.74 -22.75
C ARG A 28 38.46 -27.73 -23.48
N PHE A 29 39.54 -27.44 -22.77
CA PHE A 29 40.88 -27.50 -23.31
C PHE A 29 41.46 -28.93 -23.16
N PRO A 30 41.99 -29.54 -24.23
CA PRO A 30 42.55 -30.89 -24.17
C PRO A 30 43.79 -30.93 -23.29
N THR A 31 43.84 -31.86 -22.32
CA THR A 31 44.95 -31.99 -21.35
C THR A 31 46.15 -32.79 -21.88
N THR A 32 46.13 -33.17 -23.16
CA THR A 32 47.21 -33.91 -23.83
C THR A 32 48.47 -33.08 -24.04
N THR A 33 48.34 -31.76 -24.20
CA THR A 33 49.43 -30.79 -24.34
C THR A 33 49.33 -29.74 -23.24
N ASP A 34 50.45 -29.26 -22.68
CA ASP A 34 50.48 -28.25 -21.61
C ASP A 34 49.53 -28.59 -20.44
N ARG A 35 49.57 -29.86 -19.98
CA ARG A 35 48.63 -30.48 -19.04
C ARG A 35 48.28 -29.57 -17.85
N ARG A 36 49.29 -28.97 -17.21
CA ARG A 36 49.11 -28.06 -16.05
C ARG A 36 48.31 -26.80 -16.38
N ILE A 37 48.53 -26.20 -17.54
CA ILE A 37 47.85 -24.96 -17.94
C ILE A 37 46.41 -25.28 -18.34
N ASN A 38 46.21 -26.29 -19.19
CA ASN A 38 44.88 -26.66 -19.65
C ASN A 38 44.02 -27.21 -18.52
N SER A 39 44.58 -27.95 -17.55
CA SER A 39 43.84 -28.35 -16.34
C SER A 39 43.46 -27.16 -15.48
N THR A 40 44.31 -26.12 -15.39
CA THR A 40 44.00 -24.90 -14.63
C THR A 40 42.90 -24.09 -15.32
N LEU A 41 42.97 -23.94 -16.65
CA LEU A 41 41.94 -23.28 -17.44
C LEU A 41 40.59 -24.01 -17.35
N ASN A 42 40.58 -25.34 -17.42
CA ASN A 42 39.37 -26.13 -17.25
C ASN A 42 38.77 -25.99 -15.83
N ARG A 43 39.60 -25.98 -14.78
CA ARG A 43 39.14 -25.72 -13.40
C ARG A 43 38.53 -24.33 -13.24
N ILE A 44 39.11 -23.32 -13.90
CA ILE A 44 38.56 -21.96 -13.90
C ILE A 44 37.21 -21.95 -14.62
N ALA A 45 37.12 -22.58 -15.79
CA ALA A 45 35.86 -22.68 -16.55
C ALA A 45 34.75 -23.39 -15.75
N GLU A 46 35.08 -24.50 -15.09
CA GLU A 46 34.16 -25.23 -14.20
C GLU A 46 33.70 -24.36 -13.03
N SER A 47 34.63 -23.71 -12.32
CA SER A 47 34.28 -22.83 -11.20
C SER A 47 33.41 -21.65 -11.60
N LEU A 48 33.62 -21.09 -12.80
CA LEU A 48 32.81 -19.99 -13.32
C LEU A 48 31.42 -20.47 -13.74
N ALA A 49 31.33 -21.64 -14.37
CA ALA A 49 30.05 -22.26 -14.71
C ALA A 49 29.22 -22.52 -13.43
N ASP A 50 29.84 -23.04 -12.37
CA ASP A 50 29.19 -23.25 -11.08
C ASP A 50 28.72 -21.94 -10.43
N LEU A 51 29.54 -20.88 -10.44
CA LEU A 51 29.14 -19.57 -9.92
C LEU A 51 27.94 -19.00 -10.69
N ARG A 52 27.94 -19.14 -12.01
CA ARG A 52 26.82 -18.69 -12.85
C ARG A 52 25.55 -19.47 -12.59
N LEU A 53 25.63 -20.79 -12.46
CA LEU A 53 24.47 -21.62 -12.12
C LEU A 53 23.84 -21.16 -10.79
N ARG A 54 24.65 -20.85 -9.78
CA ARG A 54 24.15 -20.29 -8.51
C ARG A 54 23.47 -18.94 -8.69
N VAL A 55 24.00 -18.05 -9.54
CA VAL A 55 23.37 -16.76 -9.84
C VAL A 55 22.00 -16.97 -10.50
N ILE A 56 21.93 -17.82 -11.53
CA ILE A 56 20.65 -18.12 -12.24
C ILE A 56 19.63 -18.75 -11.28
N GLU A 57 20.06 -19.68 -10.43
CA GLU A 57 19.20 -20.31 -9.43
C GLU A 57 18.68 -19.28 -8.41
N THR A 58 19.55 -18.39 -7.96
CA THR A 58 19.22 -17.31 -7.04
C THR A 58 18.22 -16.32 -7.66
N GLU A 59 18.42 -15.93 -8.93
CA GLU A 59 17.47 -15.07 -9.66
C GLU A 59 16.09 -15.71 -9.76
N LYS A 60 16.02 -16.99 -10.17
CA LYS A 60 14.76 -17.75 -10.24
C LYS A 60 14.06 -17.85 -8.88
N TYR A 61 14.84 -18.00 -7.81
CA TYR A 61 14.32 -18.03 -6.45
C TYR A 61 13.65 -16.69 -6.08
N TYR A 62 14.30 -15.55 -6.39
CA TYR A 62 13.71 -14.22 -6.17
C TYR A 62 12.48 -13.95 -7.02
N GLU A 63 12.48 -14.34 -8.31
CA GLU A 63 11.30 -14.25 -9.16
C GLU A 63 10.13 -15.07 -8.58
N SER A 64 10.41 -16.28 -8.09
CA SER A 64 9.40 -17.14 -7.49
C SER A 64 8.82 -16.54 -6.21
N ILE A 65 9.66 -15.99 -5.32
CA ILE A 65 9.21 -15.31 -4.10
C ILE A 65 8.35 -14.11 -4.45
N THR A 66 8.86 -13.21 -5.31
CA THR A 66 8.14 -11.98 -5.66
C THR A 66 6.86 -12.25 -6.42
N SER A 67 6.75 -13.36 -7.14
CA SER A 67 5.51 -13.82 -7.78
C SER A 67 4.54 -14.51 -6.82
N ALA A 68 5.03 -15.15 -5.75
CA ALA A 68 4.18 -15.84 -4.78
C ALA A 68 3.52 -14.87 -3.77
N ILE A 69 4.16 -13.73 -3.50
CA ILE A 69 3.65 -12.72 -2.57
C ILE A 69 2.48 -11.94 -3.21
N ALA A 70 1.44 -11.67 -2.43
CA ALA A 70 0.26 -10.92 -2.88
C ALA A 70 0.49 -9.40 -2.98
N THR A 71 1.50 -8.90 -2.27
CA THR A 71 1.96 -7.51 -2.33
C THR A 71 2.64 -7.21 -3.67
N GLY A 72 2.19 -6.14 -4.31
CA GLY A 72 2.83 -5.58 -5.49
C GLY A 72 4.17 -4.96 -5.18
N VAL A 73 5.19 -5.25 -5.98
CA VAL A 73 6.53 -4.67 -5.89
C VAL A 73 6.88 -4.05 -7.23
N LEU A 74 7.27 -2.78 -7.20
CA LEU A 74 7.74 -2.01 -8.34
C LEU A 74 9.12 -1.44 -8.03
N VAL A 75 9.99 -1.39 -9.03
CA VAL A 75 11.27 -0.67 -8.94
C VAL A 75 11.29 0.42 -10.00
N VAL A 76 11.46 1.66 -9.57
CA VAL A 76 11.39 2.86 -10.42
C VAL A 76 12.75 3.58 -10.41
N THR A 77 13.17 4.09 -11.56
CA THR A 77 14.36 4.94 -11.69
C THR A 77 14.03 6.41 -11.43
N HIS A 78 15.06 7.24 -11.24
CA HIS A 78 14.89 8.70 -11.13
C HIS A 78 14.13 9.33 -12.31
N GLY A 79 14.22 8.75 -13.51
CA GLY A 79 13.50 9.23 -14.70
C GLY A 79 12.06 8.71 -14.83
N GLY A 80 11.50 8.10 -13.79
CA GLY A 80 10.12 7.56 -13.80
C GLY A 80 9.94 6.28 -14.62
N HIS A 81 11.04 5.60 -14.98
CA HIS A 81 10.98 4.31 -15.69
C HIS A 81 10.85 3.16 -14.69
N VAL A 82 9.95 2.22 -15.00
CA VAL A 82 9.75 1.01 -14.19
C VAL A 82 10.69 -0.07 -14.71
N LEU A 83 11.62 -0.50 -13.86
CA LEU A 83 12.59 -1.56 -14.15
C LEU A 83 12.02 -2.95 -13.88
N ILE A 84 11.29 -3.07 -12.78
CA ILE A 84 10.73 -4.34 -12.30
C ILE A 84 9.30 -4.05 -11.86
N ALA A 85 8.39 -4.93 -12.26
CA ALA A 85 7.03 -4.99 -11.75
C ALA A 85 6.65 -6.46 -11.58
N ASN A 86 6.39 -6.89 -10.35
CA ASN A 86 5.94 -8.26 -10.13
C ASN A 86 4.48 -8.44 -10.63
N PRO A 87 4.03 -9.69 -10.87
CA PRO A 87 2.66 -9.95 -11.32
C PRO A 87 1.58 -9.40 -10.37
N ALA A 88 1.85 -9.37 -9.06
CA ALA A 88 0.94 -8.81 -8.08
C ALA A 88 0.72 -7.30 -8.28
N ALA A 89 1.78 -6.52 -8.52
CA ALA A 89 1.66 -5.08 -8.78
C ALA A 89 0.85 -4.81 -10.04
N LEU A 90 1.09 -5.59 -11.10
CA LEU A 90 0.33 -5.51 -12.35
C LEU A 90 -1.15 -5.82 -12.14
N ARG A 91 -1.48 -6.84 -11.35
CA ARG A 91 -2.86 -7.19 -10.98
C ARG A 91 -3.53 -6.09 -10.16
N LEU A 92 -2.86 -5.58 -9.12
CA LEU A 92 -3.37 -4.51 -8.26
C LEU A 92 -3.61 -3.21 -9.03
N LEU A 93 -2.75 -2.90 -10.00
CA LEU A 93 -2.87 -1.71 -10.83
C LEU A 93 -3.77 -1.90 -12.06
N GLY A 94 -4.24 -3.13 -12.33
CA GLY A 94 -5.07 -3.46 -13.49
C GLY A 94 -4.35 -3.31 -14.84
N ARG A 95 -3.04 -3.56 -14.89
CA ARG A 95 -2.21 -3.41 -16.10
C ARG A 95 -1.58 -4.75 -16.50
N SER A 96 -1.40 -4.99 -17.79
CA SER A 96 -0.67 -6.15 -18.31
C SER A 96 0.85 -5.94 -18.35
N ALA A 97 1.29 -4.70 -18.48
CA ALA A 97 2.68 -4.30 -18.43
C ALA A 97 2.78 -2.84 -17.97
N LEU A 98 3.90 -2.50 -17.32
CA LEU A 98 4.17 -1.14 -16.87
C LEU A 98 5.62 -0.78 -17.15
N THR A 99 5.83 0.20 -18.04
CA THR A 99 7.17 0.66 -18.44
C THR A 99 7.52 2.04 -17.86
N ARG A 100 6.51 2.88 -17.61
CA ARG A 100 6.68 4.24 -17.10
C ARG A 100 5.58 4.56 -16.09
N VAL A 101 5.95 5.27 -15.02
CA VAL A 101 5.02 5.73 -13.97
C VAL A 101 3.96 6.66 -14.54
N SER A 102 4.30 7.51 -15.51
CA SER A 102 3.34 8.44 -16.13
C SER A 102 2.15 7.75 -16.80
N SER A 103 2.29 6.49 -17.25
CA SER A 103 1.19 5.70 -17.80
C SER A 103 0.15 5.28 -16.75
N LEU A 104 0.46 5.43 -15.45
CA LEU A 104 -0.50 5.23 -14.37
C LEU A 104 -1.42 6.43 -14.19
N ARG A 105 -1.06 7.61 -14.70
CA ARG A 105 -1.81 8.85 -14.47
C ARG A 105 -3.27 8.78 -14.91
N ASP A 106 -3.58 7.97 -15.92
CA ASP A 106 -4.96 7.79 -16.43
C ASP A 106 -5.87 7.05 -15.43
N SER A 107 -5.35 6.08 -14.68
CA SER A 107 -6.14 5.21 -13.79
C SER A 107 -5.90 5.50 -12.30
N TRP A 108 -4.68 5.96 -12.00
CA TRP A 108 -4.14 6.21 -10.66
C TRP A 108 -3.35 7.54 -10.65
N PRO A 109 -4.02 8.69 -10.85
CA PRO A 109 -3.36 10.00 -10.87
C PRO A 109 -2.62 10.29 -9.56
N GLU A 110 -3.25 10.00 -8.41
CA GLU A 110 -2.66 10.19 -7.08
C GLU A 110 -1.36 9.38 -6.89
N LEU A 111 -1.33 8.13 -7.36
CA LEU A 111 -0.13 7.29 -7.28
C LEU A 111 0.96 7.79 -8.23
N ALA A 112 0.59 8.24 -9.42
CA ALA A 112 1.54 8.79 -10.38
C ALA A 112 2.20 10.07 -9.84
N ASP A 113 1.41 10.97 -9.22
CA ASP A 113 1.92 12.21 -8.62
C ASP A 113 2.77 11.98 -7.37
N LEU A 114 2.53 10.89 -6.65
CA LEU A 114 3.35 10.50 -5.50
C LEU A 114 4.75 10.00 -5.90
N LEU A 115 4.83 9.37 -7.07
CA LEU A 115 6.04 8.71 -7.57
C LEU A 115 6.82 9.58 -8.58
N ASP A 116 6.16 10.59 -9.17
CA ASP A 116 6.71 11.52 -10.14
C ASP A 116 6.32 12.97 -9.77
N PRO A 117 7.24 13.79 -9.23
CA PRO A 117 8.69 13.61 -9.25
C PRO A 117 9.22 12.58 -8.25
N PHE A 118 10.36 11.97 -8.57
CA PHE A 118 11.02 10.94 -7.76
C PHE A 118 11.16 11.39 -6.29
N PRO A 119 10.52 10.70 -5.33
CA PRO A 119 10.48 11.15 -3.95
C PRO A 119 11.86 11.07 -3.29
N ALA A 120 12.25 12.14 -2.60
CA ALA A 120 13.51 12.23 -1.86
C ALA A 120 13.48 11.49 -0.52
N HIS A 121 12.28 11.13 -0.03
CA HIS A 121 12.08 10.45 1.26
C HIS A 121 11.18 9.23 1.08
N ASN A 122 11.28 8.30 2.03
CA ASN A 122 10.37 7.17 2.12
C ASN A 122 8.96 7.68 2.44
N ILE A 123 7.98 7.13 1.73
CA ILE A 123 6.57 7.45 1.87
C ILE A 123 5.90 6.22 2.44
N ASP A 124 5.03 6.41 3.44
CA ASP A 124 4.09 5.39 3.93
C ASP A 124 2.72 6.05 3.93
N THR A 125 1.90 5.73 2.92
CA THR A 125 0.60 6.37 2.71
C THR A 125 -0.41 5.35 2.18
N THR A 126 -1.69 5.70 2.24
CA THR A 126 -2.75 4.91 1.62
C THR A 126 -3.34 5.71 0.46
N VAL A 127 -3.41 5.08 -0.72
CA VAL A 127 -4.06 5.64 -1.91
C VAL A 127 -5.28 4.78 -2.20
N ARG A 128 -6.48 5.33 -1.96
CA ARG A 128 -7.75 4.59 -1.97
C ARG A 128 -7.73 3.43 -0.97
N GLU A 129 -7.63 2.19 -1.46
CA GLU A 129 -7.58 0.97 -0.65
C GLU A 129 -6.23 0.25 -0.78
N LEU A 130 -5.22 0.93 -1.35
CA LEU A 130 -3.86 0.41 -1.48
C LEU A 130 -2.94 1.10 -0.49
N ALA A 131 -2.31 0.32 0.38
CA ALA A 131 -1.18 0.78 1.17
C ALA A 131 0.05 0.87 0.25
N VAL A 132 0.65 2.06 0.20
CA VAL A 132 1.80 2.38 -0.65
C VAL A 132 2.97 2.71 0.26
N LYS A 133 4.03 1.90 0.19
CA LYS A 133 5.30 2.19 0.88
C LYS A 133 6.43 2.31 -0.11
N THR A 134 7.22 3.37 0.03
CA THR A 134 8.38 3.62 -0.84
C THR A 134 9.67 3.56 -0.04
N THR A 135 10.71 2.99 -0.64
CA THR A 135 12.06 2.93 -0.05
C THR A 135 13.08 3.22 -1.14
N SER A 136 13.85 4.30 -0.97
CA SER A 136 14.91 4.66 -1.90
C SER A 136 16.23 3.99 -1.54
N PHE A 137 16.99 3.54 -2.53
CA PHE A 137 18.35 3.06 -2.36
C PHE A 137 19.23 3.49 -3.54
N VAL A 138 20.54 3.55 -3.31
CA VAL A 138 21.52 3.87 -4.36
C VAL A 138 22.19 2.58 -4.80
N THR A 139 22.21 2.34 -6.11
CA THR A 139 22.86 1.15 -6.68
C THR A 139 24.38 1.37 -6.76
N HIS A 140 25.15 0.30 -6.97
CA HIS A 140 26.62 0.36 -7.12
C HIS A 140 27.09 1.31 -8.24
N ASP A 141 26.25 1.58 -9.23
CA ASP A 141 26.49 2.53 -10.32
C ASP A 141 26.22 4.00 -9.94
N GLY A 142 25.86 4.27 -8.67
CA GLY A 142 25.52 5.61 -8.17
C GLY A 142 24.11 6.08 -8.55
N SER A 143 23.32 5.27 -9.26
CA SER A 143 21.97 5.65 -9.67
C SER A 143 20.94 5.37 -8.57
N PRO A 144 20.13 6.36 -8.16
CA PRO A 144 19.07 6.15 -7.20
C PRO A 144 17.93 5.35 -7.82
N ARG A 145 17.40 4.40 -7.04
CA ARG A 145 16.25 3.56 -7.38
C ARG A 145 15.24 3.61 -6.24
N LEU A 146 13.97 3.56 -6.59
CA LEU A 146 12.87 3.54 -5.63
C LEU A 146 12.18 2.19 -5.70
N ILE A 147 12.11 1.50 -4.57
CA ILE A 147 11.24 0.34 -4.39
C ILE A 147 9.89 0.87 -3.92
N VAL A 148 8.82 0.51 -4.61
CA VAL A 148 7.44 0.81 -4.23
C VAL A 148 6.76 -0.52 -3.94
N THR A 149 6.16 -0.63 -2.77
CA THR A 149 5.32 -1.77 -2.38
C THR A 149 3.87 -1.32 -2.32
N LEU A 150 3.00 -2.17 -2.83
CA LEU A 150 1.56 -1.95 -2.97
C LEU A 150 0.84 -3.12 -2.30
N ASP A 151 0.08 -2.86 -1.24
CA ASP A 151 -0.70 -3.89 -0.56
C ASP A 151 -2.18 -3.53 -0.59
N ASP A 152 -3.03 -4.48 -0.95
CA ASP A 152 -4.47 -4.30 -0.95
C ASP A 152 -4.99 -4.44 0.48
N ILE A 153 -5.42 -3.32 1.05
CA ILE A 153 -5.92 -3.25 2.43
C ILE A 153 -7.45 -3.14 2.49
N SER A 154 -8.15 -3.37 1.37
CA SER A 154 -9.62 -3.26 1.28
C SER A 154 -10.33 -4.10 2.33
N LEU A 155 -9.87 -5.33 2.56
CA LEU A 155 -10.44 -6.23 3.57
C LEU A 155 -10.26 -5.70 4.99
N GLN A 156 -9.08 -5.17 5.31
CA GLN A 156 -8.79 -4.62 6.64
C GLN A 156 -9.59 -3.34 6.90
N LEU A 157 -9.73 -2.48 5.88
CA LEU A 157 -10.57 -1.29 5.93
C LEU A 157 -12.05 -1.63 6.08
N THR A 158 -12.51 -2.68 5.39
CA THR A 158 -13.90 -3.15 5.47
C THR A 158 -14.22 -3.70 6.87
N ASP A 159 -13.34 -4.54 7.42
CA ASP A 159 -13.52 -5.10 8.77
C ASP A 159 -13.58 -4.00 9.84
N GLU A 160 -12.71 -3.00 9.75
CA GLU A 160 -12.70 -1.87 10.68
C GLU A 160 -13.96 -1.01 10.52
N SER A 161 -14.41 -0.79 9.28
CA SER A 161 -15.64 -0.06 9.00
C SER A 161 -16.88 -0.79 9.55
N VAL A 162 -16.94 -2.11 9.38
CA VAL A 162 -18.04 -2.95 9.90
C VAL A 162 -18.03 -2.97 11.43
N ARG A 163 -16.85 -3.02 12.07
CA ARG A 163 -16.72 -2.93 13.54
C ARG A 163 -17.21 -1.59 14.05
N SER A 164 -16.71 -0.49 13.47
CA SER A 164 -17.13 0.87 13.82
C SER A 164 -18.63 1.06 13.65
N TRP A 165 -19.21 0.55 12.55
CA TRP A 165 -20.65 0.59 12.33
C TRP A 165 -21.44 -0.26 13.34
N THR A 166 -20.93 -1.44 13.71
CA THR A 166 -21.56 -2.31 14.72
C THR A 166 -21.56 -1.64 16.09
N ASP A 167 -20.44 -1.03 16.47
CA ASP A 167 -20.31 -0.31 17.74
C ASP A 167 -21.20 0.92 17.78
N MET A 168 -21.23 1.70 16.69
CA MET A 168 -22.14 2.83 16.54
C MET A 168 -23.61 2.38 16.67
N THR A 169 -23.99 1.29 16.00
CA THR A 169 -25.36 0.72 16.06
C THR A 169 -25.74 0.28 17.47
N ARG A 170 -24.79 -0.28 18.23
CA ARG A 170 -25.00 -0.68 19.62
C ARG A 170 -25.27 0.54 20.52
N VAL A 171 -24.45 1.58 20.39
CA VAL A 171 -24.64 2.84 21.15
C VAL A 171 -25.98 3.48 20.78
N LEU A 172 -26.32 3.56 19.50
CA LEU A 172 -27.62 4.09 19.05
C LEU A 172 -28.80 3.34 19.64
N SER A 173 -28.72 2.00 19.63
CA SER A 173 -29.77 1.15 20.19
C SER A 173 -29.93 1.39 21.69
N HIS A 174 -28.82 1.53 22.41
CA HIS A 174 -28.82 1.85 23.84
C HIS A 174 -29.47 3.22 24.10
N GLU A 175 -29.08 4.26 23.35
CA GLU A 175 -29.64 5.60 23.53
C GLU A 175 -31.13 5.71 23.15
N ILE A 176 -31.57 4.99 22.11
CA ILE A 176 -32.99 4.89 21.76
C ILE A 176 -33.78 4.21 22.89
N MET A 177 -33.27 3.08 23.42
CA MET A 177 -33.92 2.40 24.54
C MET A 177 -33.94 3.26 25.80
N ASN A 178 -32.86 3.99 26.09
CA ASN A 178 -32.79 4.90 27.23
C ASN A 178 -33.80 6.05 27.13
N GLY A 179 -34.04 6.57 25.93
CA GLY A 179 -35.07 7.59 25.69
C GLY A 179 -36.50 7.05 25.77
N LEU A 180 -36.73 5.81 25.33
CA LEU A 180 -38.07 5.20 25.25
C LEU A 180 -38.54 4.54 26.56
N ALA A 181 -37.64 3.92 27.32
CA ALA A 181 -38.02 3.19 28.53
C ALA A 181 -38.76 4.05 29.58
N PRO A 182 -38.32 5.31 29.88
CA PRO A 182 -39.06 6.20 30.78
C PRO A 182 -40.43 6.56 30.22
N VAL A 183 -40.54 6.81 28.91
CA VAL A 183 -41.81 7.16 28.26
C VAL A 183 -42.84 6.04 28.41
N ILE A 184 -42.44 4.78 28.14
CA ILE A 184 -43.31 3.62 28.26
C ILE A 184 -43.77 3.44 29.72
N SER A 185 -42.84 3.51 30.67
CA SER A 185 -43.13 3.34 32.10
C SER A 185 -44.09 4.42 32.64
N ILE A 186 -43.86 5.68 32.29
CA ILE A 186 -44.70 6.79 32.73
C ILE A 186 -46.08 6.71 32.05
N ALA A 187 -46.14 6.41 30.75
CA ALA A 187 -47.40 6.26 30.03
C ALA A 187 -48.27 5.13 30.60
N ASP A 188 -47.67 3.98 30.94
CA ASP A 188 -48.41 2.86 31.54
C ASP A 188 -48.89 3.20 32.95
N THR A 189 -48.05 3.89 33.75
CA THR A 189 -48.43 4.39 35.08
C THR A 189 -49.59 5.38 35.02
N LEU A 190 -49.57 6.32 34.06
CA LEU A 190 -50.66 7.26 33.83
C LEU A 190 -51.95 6.53 33.41
N ARG A 191 -51.85 5.55 32.50
CA ARG A 191 -53.00 4.75 32.02
C ARG A 191 -53.67 3.99 33.17
N LEU A 192 -52.89 3.25 33.97
CA LEU A 192 -53.37 2.48 35.12
C LEU A 192 -54.11 3.36 36.14
N ARG A 193 -53.59 4.55 36.43
CA ARG A 193 -54.21 5.46 37.39
C ARG A 193 -55.45 6.17 36.85
N HIS A 194 -55.46 6.53 35.57
CA HIS A 194 -56.65 7.10 34.92
C HIS A 194 -57.84 6.12 34.95
N THR A 195 -57.58 4.83 34.72
CA THR A 195 -58.62 3.80 34.82
C THR A 195 -59.09 3.53 36.25
N ALA A 196 -58.31 3.90 37.26
CA ALA A 196 -58.59 3.60 38.67
C ALA A 196 -59.27 4.73 39.46
N SER A 197 -59.29 5.98 38.96
CA SER A 197 -59.90 7.12 39.67
C SER A 197 -60.46 8.16 38.71
N ALA A 198 -61.79 8.36 38.75
CA ALA A 198 -62.53 9.29 37.87
C ALA A 198 -62.78 10.67 38.51
N SER A 199 -62.06 11.09 39.55
CA SER A 199 -62.44 12.27 40.33
C SER A 199 -61.27 13.08 40.89
N SER A 200 -61.09 14.31 40.35
CA SER A 200 -60.28 15.45 40.87
C SER A 200 -58.77 15.46 40.52
N PRO A 201 -58.06 16.61 40.63
CA PRO A 201 -57.43 17.28 39.49
C PRO A 201 -56.00 16.82 39.17
N ASP A 202 -55.84 16.45 37.90
CA ASP A 202 -54.73 16.42 36.93
C ASP A 202 -53.27 16.82 37.24
N ASP A 203 -52.83 17.14 38.46
CA ASP A 203 -51.41 17.52 38.70
C ASP A 203 -50.45 16.35 38.38
N TYR A 204 -50.81 15.12 38.76
CA TYR A 204 -50.03 13.92 38.39
C TYR A 204 -50.07 13.59 36.90
N MET A 205 -51.20 13.83 36.24
CA MET A 205 -51.35 13.63 34.80
C MET A 205 -50.46 14.60 34.04
N THR A 206 -50.50 15.86 34.44
CA THR A 206 -49.69 16.95 33.89
C THR A 206 -48.20 16.65 34.07
N ARG A 207 -47.76 16.26 35.28
CA ARG A 207 -46.36 15.88 35.54
C ARG A 207 -45.89 14.66 34.74
N GLY A 208 -46.74 13.64 34.58
CA GLY A 208 -46.38 12.48 33.77
C GLY A 208 -46.30 12.83 32.28
N LEU A 209 -47.22 13.65 31.77
CA LEU A 209 -47.17 14.16 30.40
C LEU A 209 -45.92 15.03 30.17
N ASP A 210 -45.55 15.89 31.13
CA ASP A 210 -44.35 16.71 31.06
C ASP A 210 -43.07 15.86 31.02
N ALA A 211 -42.98 14.81 31.83
CA ALA A 211 -41.84 13.89 31.84
C ALA A 211 -41.73 13.05 30.55
N ILE A 212 -42.87 12.67 29.95
CA ILE A 212 -42.90 12.06 28.61
C ILE A 212 -42.42 13.06 27.55
N LEU A 213 -42.91 14.30 27.60
CA LEU A 213 -42.53 15.38 26.68
C LEU A 213 -41.03 15.67 26.75
N GLU A 214 -40.45 15.70 27.94
CA GLU A 214 -39.01 15.92 28.15
C GLU A 214 -38.18 14.75 27.59
N SER A 215 -38.55 13.51 27.91
CA SER A 215 -37.85 12.31 27.40
C SER A 215 -37.91 12.23 25.88
N THR A 216 -39.07 12.52 25.30
CA THR A 216 -39.28 12.50 23.85
C THR A 216 -38.50 13.61 23.15
N ARG A 217 -38.42 14.82 23.74
CA ARG A 217 -37.59 15.92 23.24
C ARG A 217 -36.10 15.58 23.28
N SER A 218 -35.65 14.92 24.35
CA SER A 218 -34.26 14.45 24.48
C SER A 218 -33.90 13.46 23.38
N LEU A 219 -34.75 12.45 23.16
CA LEU A 219 -34.57 11.46 22.09
C LEU A 219 -34.58 12.11 20.69
N ASN A 220 -35.48 13.06 20.45
CA ASN A 220 -35.53 13.77 19.17
C ASN A 220 -34.27 14.63 18.91
N ARG A 221 -33.72 15.26 19.96
CA ARG A 221 -32.44 15.99 19.88
C ARG A 221 -31.31 15.03 19.51
N PHE A 222 -31.20 13.90 20.22
CA PHE A 222 -30.20 12.87 19.93
C PHE A 222 -30.28 12.36 18.47
N VAL A 223 -31.48 12.05 17.96
CA VAL A 223 -31.67 11.62 16.56
C VAL A 223 -31.28 12.72 15.57
N THR A 224 -31.56 13.98 15.88
CA THR A 224 -31.22 15.13 15.03
C THR A 224 -29.71 15.37 14.98
N ASP A 225 -29.04 15.28 16.14
CA ASP A 225 -27.59 15.41 16.25
C ASP A 225 -26.90 14.24 15.53
N TYR A 226 -27.41 13.02 15.70
CA TYR A 226 -26.91 11.83 14.98
C TYR A 226 -27.09 11.95 13.47
N ARG A 227 -28.23 12.42 12.97
CA ARG A 227 -28.44 12.65 11.53
C ARG A 227 -27.44 13.65 10.99
N SER A 228 -27.16 14.72 11.72
CA SER A 228 -26.19 15.74 11.34
C SER A 228 -24.75 15.20 11.25
N LEU A 229 -24.40 14.25 12.13
CA LEU A 229 -23.09 13.57 12.11
C LEU A 229 -22.99 12.47 11.06
N SER A 230 -24.08 11.73 10.82
CA SER A 230 -24.12 10.61 9.86
C SER A 230 -24.38 11.05 8.41
N SER A 231 -24.91 12.25 8.20
CA SER A 231 -25.11 12.84 6.88
C SER A 231 -23.89 13.57 6.33
N LEU A 232 -22.70 13.41 6.94
CA LEU A 232 -21.46 13.92 6.36
C LEU A 232 -21.32 13.33 4.94
N PRO A 233 -21.38 14.14 3.88
CA PRO A 233 -21.21 13.63 2.53
C PRO A 233 -19.82 13.02 2.42
N ALA A 234 -19.66 12.00 1.57
CA ALA A 234 -18.34 11.49 1.21
C ALA A 234 -17.44 12.68 0.82
N PRO A 235 -16.19 12.75 1.29
CA PRO A 235 -15.31 13.89 1.04
C PRO A 235 -15.21 14.13 -0.47
N SER A 236 -15.85 15.20 -0.94
CA SER A 236 -15.74 15.63 -2.33
C SER A 236 -14.43 16.40 -2.51
N PRO A 237 -13.59 16.05 -3.49
CA PRO A 237 -12.25 16.65 -3.67
C PRO A 237 -12.24 18.17 -3.95
N ASP A 238 -13.39 18.82 -4.10
CA ASP A 238 -13.51 20.26 -4.42
C ASP A 238 -13.47 21.21 -3.21
N SER A 239 -13.39 20.72 -1.97
CA SER A 239 -13.41 21.57 -0.77
C SER A 239 -12.06 21.69 -0.05
N LEU A 240 -10.94 21.58 -0.76
CA LEU A 240 -9.66 22.09 -0.25
C LEU A 240 -9.57 23.58 -0.63
N PRO A 241 -9.54 24.52 0.32
CA PRO A 241 -9.24 25.91 -0.01
C PRO A 241 -7.85 25.96 -0.67
N PRO A 242 -7.65 26.77 -1.72
CA PRO A 242 -6.36 26.87 -2.39
C PRO A 242 -5.29 27.21 -1.35
N ALA A 243 -4.23 26.39 -1.31
CA ALA A 243 -3.09 26.58 -0.44
C ALA A 243 -2.68 28.06 -0.47
N ALA A 244 -2.66 28.69 0.70
CA ALA A 244 -2.29 30.09 0.84
C ALA A 244 -0.93 30.31 0.16
N THR A 245 -0.94 31.04 -0.95
CA THR A 245 0.26 31.46 -1.66
C THR A 245 1.16 32.19 -0.68
N HIS A 246 2.28 31.57 -0.31
CA HIS A 246 3.34 32.21 0.46
C HIS A 246 3.76 33.51 -0.26
N ARG A 247 3.44 34.66 0.36
CA ARG A 247 4.04 35.95 -0.02
C ARG A 247 5.56 35.84 0.18
N PRO A 248 6.39 36.23 -0.82
CA PRO A 248 7.83 36.25 -0.63
C PRO A 248 8.20 37.31 0.40
N CYS A 249 8.88 36.89 1.48
CA CYS A 249 9.51 37.80 2.43
C CYS A 249 10.62 38.60 1.73
N HIS A 250 10.46 39.92 1.67
CA HIS A 250 11.55 40.83 1.33
C HIS A 250 12.64 40.79 2.41
N PRO A 251 13.93 40.75 2.05
CA PRO A 251 15.01 40.89 3.03
C PRO A 251 15.08 42.34 3.53
N PRO A 252 15.51 42.56 4.79
CA PRO A 252 15.65 43.89 5.35
C PRO A 252 16.80 44.64 4.66
N ARG A 253 16.53 45.87 4.21
CA ARG A 253 17.56 46.80 3.73
C ARG A 253 18.53 47.09 4.88
N ARG A 254 19.83 46.89 4.62
CA ARG A 254 20.90 47.57 5.35
C ARG A 254 21.02 49.01 4.84
#